data_AF-A0A6G0SA11-F1
#
_entry.id   AF-A0A6G0SA11-F1
#
_cell.length_a   1.000
_cell.length_b   1.000
_cell.length_c   1.000
_cell.angle_alpha   90.00
_cell.angle_beta   90.00
_cell.angle_gamma   90.00
#
_symmetry.space_group_name_H-M   'P 1'
#
loop_
_entity.id
_entity.type
_entity.pdbx_description
1 polymer ?
#
loop_
_entity_poly.entity_id
_entity_poly.type
_entity_poly.pdbx_seq_one_letter_code
_entity_poly.pdbx_strand_id
1 'polypeptide(L)'
;MTAWLGWLQDFKKEQRYIGRYSVEKLYAFHDYQEKTRICRVIAVIVLTPLPTILVLCGLDCIPLPDPRGGAKRNTTTFLQSIISHAIMTYACQQCGK
;
A
#
# COMPACT_ATOMS: atom_id res chain seq x y z
N MET A 1 -13.88 23.50 20.06
CA MET A 1 -14.69 22.55 19.27
C MET A 1 -14.81 22.91 17.78
N THR A 2 -14.41 24.11 17.32
CA THR A 2 -14.47 24.53 15.91
C THR A 2 -13.25 24.13 15.06
N ALA A 3 -12.13 23.77 15.70
CA ALA A 3 -10.88 23.40 15.00
C ALA A 3 -11.00 22.16 14.11
N TRP A 4 -11.76 21.14 14.54
CA TRP A 4 -12.00 19.93 13.75
C TRP A 4 -12.84 20.22 12.49
N LEU A 5 -13.76 21.19 12.56
CA LEU A 5 -14.58 21.57 11.42
C LEU A 5 -13.77 22.33 10.37
N GLY A 6 -12.84 23.20 10.81
CA GLY A 6 -11.89 23.88 9.93
C GLY A 6 -10.99 22.89 9.20
N TRP A 7 -10.40 21.95 9.93
CA TRP A 7 -9.56 20.90 9.35
C TRP A 7 -10.29 20.06 8.29
N LEU A 8 -11.54 19.67 8.54
CA LEU A 8 -12.36 18.93 7.56
C LEU A 8 -12.67 19.75 6.30
N GLN A 9 -12.90 21.05 6.47
CA GLN A 9 -13.17 21.96 5.34
C GLN A 9 -11.92 22.16 4.49
N ASP A 10 -10.74 22.27 5.11
CA ASP A 10 -9.46 22.36 4.40
C ASP A 10 -9.16 21.06 3.67
N PHE A 11 -9.38 19.91 4.30
CA PHE A 11 -9.28 18.59 3.65
C PHE A 11 -10.16 18.49 2.40
N LYS A 12 -11.40 19.01 2.48
CA LYS A 12 -12.33 19.02 1.34
C LYS A 12 -11.92 20.01 0.25
N LYS A 13 -11.25 21.11 0.60
CA LYS A 13 -10.70 22.08 -0.37
C LYS A 13 -9.51 21.51 -1.12
N GLU A 14 -8.56 20.86 -0.46
CA GLU A 14 -7.42 20.19 -1.11
C GLU A 14 -7.92 19.21 -2.18
N GLN A 15 -8.90 18.36 -1.82
CA GLN A 15 -9.50 17.39 -2.73
C GLN A 15 -10.18 18.03 -3.95
N ARG A 16 -10.73 19.25 -3.81
CA ARG A 16 -11.38 19.97 -4.91
C ARG A 16 -10.38 20.45 -5.98
N TYR A 17 -9.11 20.65 -5.62
CA TYR A 17 -8.05 21.00 -6.57
C TYR A 17 -7.42 19.77 -7.25
N ILE A 18 -7.55 18.58 -6.66
CA ILE A 18 -7.06 17.31 -7.25
C ILE A 18 -7.82 16.96 -8.55
N GLY A 19 -9.06 17.44 -8.70
CA GLY A 19 -9.91 17.18 -9.88
C GLY A 19 -9.79 18.17 -11.03
N ARG A 20 -9.07 19.29 -10.87
CA ARG A 20 -8.79 20.20 -12.00
C ARG A 20 -7.61 19.66 -12.79
N TYR A 21 -7.85 18.59 -13.53
CA TYR A 21 -6.94 18.18 -14.59
C TYR A 21 -6.87 19.32 -15.60
N SER A 22 -5.75 20.05 -15.54
CA SER A 22 -5.43 21.02 -16.58
C SER A 22 -5.44 20.30 -17.93
N VAL A 23 -5.91 20.96 -18.99
CA VAL A 23 -6.08 20.37 -20.32
C VAL A 23 -4.77 19.73 -20.80
N GLU A 24 -3.63 20.29 -20.38
CA GLU A 24 -2.29 19.79 -20.66
C GLU A 24 -2.03 18.40 -20.07
N LYS A 25 -2.55 18.08 -18.87
CA LYS A 25 -2.41 16.72 -18.27
C LYS A 25 -3.21 15.68 -19.03
N LEU A 26 -4.36 16.06 -19.57
CA LEU A 26 -5.20 15.19 -20.42
C LEU A 26 -4.49 14.86 -21.73
N TYR A 27 -3.90 15.85 -22.40
CA TYR A 27 -3.09 15.62 -23.60
C TYR A 27 -1.84 14.78 -23.32
N ALA A 28 -1.14 15.04 -22.20
CA ALA A 28 0.02 14.24 -21.80
C ALA A 28 -0.36 12.77 -21.51
N PHE A 29 -1.54 12.54 -20.93
CA PHE A 29 -2.05 11.19 -20.70
C PHE A 29 -2.40 10.47 -22.01
N HIS A 30 -2.99 11.17 -22.98
CA HIS A 30 -3.30 10.61 -24.28
C HIS A 30 -2.04 10.19 -25.05
N ASP A 31 -1.04 11.08 -25.13
CA ASP A 31 0.27 10.77 -25.77
C ASP A 31 0.97 9.60 -25.05
N TYR A 32 0.84 9.53 -23.73
CA TYR A 32 1.34 8.40 -22.95
C TYR A 32 0.64 7.08 -23.29
N GLN A 33 -0.68 7.07 -23.47
CA GLN A 33 -1.43 5.87 -23.85
C GLN A 33 -1.04 5.39 -25.26
N GLU A 34 -0.81 6.32 -26.19
CA GLU A 34 -0.45 5.99 -27.57
C GLU A 34 0.98 5.43 -27.68
N LYS A 35 1.92 5.98 -26.90
CA LYS A 35 3.32 5.52 -26.87
C LYS A 35 3.56 4.31 -25.96
N THR A 36 2.73 4.10 -24.94
CA THR A 36 2.97 3.04 -23.95
C THR A 36 2.56 1.68 -24.50
N ARG A 37 3.53 0.77 -24.54
CA ARG A 37 3.30 -0.62 -24.96
C ARG A 37 2.46 -1.36 -23.92
N ILE A 38 1.45 -2.09 -24.37
CA ILE A 38 0.60 -2.98 -23.55
C ILE A 38 1.44 -3.93 -22.69
N CYS A 39 2.59 -4.41 -23.21
CA CYS A 39 3.52 -5.26 -22.46
C CYS A 39 4.02 -4.62 -21.16
N ARG A 40 4.24 -3.30 -21.14
CA ARG A 40 4.66 -2.57 -19.93
C ARG A 40 3.54 -2.54 -18.90
N VAL A 41 2.30 -2.37 -19.35
CA VAL A 41 1.11 -2.39 -18.48
C VAL A 41 0.93 -3.77 -17.86
N ILE A 42 1.02 -4.83 -18.68
CA ILE A 42 0.96 -6.22 -18.19
C ILE A 42 2.09 -6.50 -17.21
N ALA A 43 3.32 -6.09 -17.54
CA ALA A 43 4.46 -6.25 -16.65
C ALA A 43 4.23 -5.55 -15.30
N VAL A 44 3.73 -4.32 -15.28
CA VAL A 44 3.39 -3.62 -14.03
C VAL A 44 2.31 -4.37 -13.26
N ILE A 45 1.21 -4.78 -13.91
CA ILE A 45 0.11 -5.51 -13.25
C ILE A 45 0.60 -6.82 -12.62
N VAL A 46 1.54 -7.53 -13.25
CA VAL A 46 2.09 -8.79 -12.72
C VAL A 46 3.18 -8.54 -11.67
N LEU A 47 4.01 -7.50 -11.85
CA LEU A 47 5.14 -7.23 -10.97
C LEU A 47 4.73 -6.48 -9.69
N THR A 48 3.62 -5.75 -9.69
CA THR A 48 3.09 -5.07 -8.50
C THR A 48 2.63 -6.01 -7.37
N PRO A 49 1.89 -7.12 -7.62
CA PRO A 49 1.53 -8.07 -6.57
C PRO A 49 2.68 -9.01 -6.18
N LEU A 50 3.71 -9.15 -7.03
CA LEU A 50 4.85 -10.03 -6.80
C LEU A 50 5.60 -9.75 -5.47
N PRO A 51 5.97 -8.51 -5.11
CA PRO A 51 6.59 -8.23 -3.81
C PRO A 51 5.66 -8.58 -2.64
N THR A 52 4.35 -8.38 -2.80
CA THR A 52 3.36 -8.75 -1.77
C THR A 52 3.32 -10.26 -1.58
N ILE A 53 3.26 -11.04 -2.66
CA ILE A 53 3.27 -12.50 -2.61
C ILE A 53 4.57 -13.01 -1.96
N LEU A 54 5.72 -12.45 -2.34
CA LEU A 54 7.02 -12.85 -1.80
C LEU A 54 7.11 -12.63 -0.28
N VAL A 55 6.54 -11.52 0.20
CA VAL A 55 6.45 -11.23 1.63
C VAL A 55 5.52 -12.20 2.35
N LEU A 56 4.36 -12.51 1.78
CA LEU A 56 3.42 -13.50 2.33
C LEU A 56 4.06 -14.89 2.43
N CYS A 57 4.70 -15.37 1.35
CA CYS A 57 5.42 -16.64 1.37
C CYS A 57 6.54 -16.64 2.43
N GLY A 58 7.24 -15.52 2.60
CA GLY A 58 8.25 -15.38 3.65
C GLY A 58 7.67 -15.51 5.07
N LEU A 59 6.46 -14.99 5.30
CA LEU A 59 5.74 -15.17 6.56
C LEU A 59 5.25 -16.61 6.75
N ASP A 60 4.76 -17.25 5.69
CA ASP A 60 4.23 -18.62 5.74
C ASP A 60 5.32 -19.68 5.94
N CYS A 61 6.55 -19.39 5.53
CA CYS A 61 7.72 -20.22 5.83
C CYS A 61 8.06 -20.28 7.34
N ILE A 62 7.52 -19.40 8.17
CA ILE A 62 7.74 -19.40 9.61
C ILE A 62 6.75 -20.39 10.26
N PRO A 63 7.20 -21.50 10.85
CA PRO A 63 6.30 -22.50 11.41
C PRO A 63 5.53 -21.95 12.61
N LEU A 64 4.19 -22.05 12.56
CA LEU A 64 3.29 -21.71 13.67
C LEU A 64 3.29 -22.86 14.71
N PRO A 65 3.68 -22.62 15.96
CA PRO A 65 3.63 -23.62 17.03
C PRO A 65 2.21 -23.81 17.56
N ASP A 66 1.97 -24.96 18.20
CA ASP A 66 0.69 -25.25 18.84
C ASP A 66 0.27 -24.14 19.83
N PRO A 67 -0.95 -23.59 19.71
CA PRO A 67 -1.42 -22.47 20.54
C PRO A 67 -1.66 -22.86 22.02
N ARG A 68 -1.56 -24.15 22.35
CA ARG A 68 -1.73 -24.68 23.71
C ARG A 68 -0.44 -24.60 24.55
N GLY A 69 0.71 -24.42 23.91
CA GLY A 69 1.98 -24.17 24.61
C GLY A 69 2.12 -22.68 24.86
N GLY A 70 1.88 -22.23 26.10
CA GLY A 70 1.86 -20.81 26.47
C GLY A 70 3.10 -19.99 26.09
N ALA A 71 3.08 -18.69 26.41
CA ALA A 71 3.94 -17.59 25.90
C ALA A 71 5.43 -17.87 25.56
N LYS A 72 6.09 -18.80 26.27
CA LYS A 72 7.49 -19.17 26.02
C LYS A 72 7.68 -20.11 24.83
N ARG A 73 6.66 -20.87 24.42
CA ARG A 73 6.75 -21.87 23.34
C ARG A 73 6.27 -21.34 21.99
N ASN A 74 5.54 -20.23 21.99
CA ASN A 74 4.97 -19.55 20.83
C ASN A 74 5.70 -18.23 20.50
N THR A 75 7.00 -18.15 20.79
CA THR A 75 7.86 -16.99 20.46
C THR A 75 7.90 -16.69 18.96
N THR A 76 7.80 -17.71 18.09
CA THR A 76 7.75 -17.54 16.64
C THR A 76 6.47 -16.86 16.16
N THR A 77 5.34 -17.07 16.84
CA THR A 77 4.08 -16.37 16.55
C THR A 77 4.19 -14.88 16.84
N PHE A 78 4.87 -14.50 17.93
CA PHE A 78 5.15 -13.09 18.22
C PHE A 78 6.08 -12.47 17.19
N LEU A 79 7.11 -13.20 16.75
CA LEU A 79 8.01 -12.74 15.69
C LEU A 79 7.26 -12.48 14.37
N GLN A 80 6.42 -13.43 13.94
CA GLN A 80 5.60 -13.28 12.73
C GLN A 80 4.65 -12.07 12.85
N SER A 81 4.06 -11.87 14.03
CA SER A 81 3.21 -10.71 14.30
C SER A 81 3.99 -9.40 14.18
N ILE A 82 5.16 -9.28 14.80
CA ILE A 82 6.00 -8.06 14.71
C ILE A 82 6.36 -7.75 13.27
N ILE A 83 6.78 -8.77 12.51
CA ILE A 83 7.15 -8.62 11.10
C ILE A 83 5.95 -8.15 10.27
N SER A 84 4.77 -8.76 10.43
CA SER A 84 3.54 -8.35 9.76
C SER A 84 3.17 -6.89 10.02
N HIS A 85 3.21 -6.47 11.29
CA HIS A 85 2.89 -5.10 11.68
C HIS A 85 3.90 -4.09 11.15
N ALA A 86 5.19 -4.45 11.13
CA ALA A 86 6.23 -3.61 10.52
C ALA A 86 5.95 -3.40 9.02
N ILE A 87 5.70 -4.49 8.28
CA ILE A 87 5.39 -4.43 6.84
C ILE A 87 4.17 -3.55 6.57
N MET A 88 3.08 -3.74 7.31
CA MET A 88 1.86 -2.94 7.16
C MET A 88 2.11 -1.45 7.45
N THR A 89 2.93 -1.14 8.45
CA THR A 89 3.31 0.24 8.77
C THR A 89 4.14 0.86 7.65
N TYR A 90 5.15 0.16 7.13
CA TYR A 90 5.94 0.63 5.99
C TYR A 90 5.10 0.80 4.72
N ALA A 91 4.18 -0.13 4.43
CA ALA A 91 3.27 -0.02 3.30
C ALA A 91 2.34 1.20 3.42
N CYS A 92 1.81 1.47 4.61
CA CYS A 92 1.00 2.66 4.89
C CYS A 92 1.78 3.96 4.68
N GLN A 93 3.04 4.02 5.15
CA GLN A 93 3.93 5.16 4.95
C GLN A 93 4.23 5.43 3.46
N GLN A 94 4.31 4.39 2.64
CA GLN A 94 4.52 4.53 1.20
C GLN A 94 3.25 4.95 0.45
N CYS A 95 2.06 4.70 1.01
CA CYS A 95 0.79 5.17 0.45
C CYS A 95 0.53 6.66 0.72
N GLY A 96 1.17 7.22 1.77
CA GLY A 96 1.03 8.64 2.16
C GLY A 96 2.04 9.59 1.54
N LYS A 97 3.00 9.09 0.74
CA LYS A 97 3.96 9.89 -0.03
C LYS A 97 3.50 10.03 -1.48
#